data_AF-A0A8J2HHD1-F1
#
_entry.id   AF-A0A8J2HHD1-F1
#
_cell.length_a   1.000
_cell.length_b   1.000
_cell.length_c   1.000
_cell.angle_alpha   90.00
_cell.angle_beta   90.00
_cell.angle_gamma   90.00
#
_symmetry.space_group_name_H-M   'P 1'
#
loop_
_entity.id
_entity.type
_entity.pdbx_description
1 polymer ?
#
loop_
_entity_poly.entity_id
_entity_poly.type
_entity_poly.pdbx_seq_one_letter_code
_entity_poly.pdbx_strand_id
1 'polypeptide(L)'
;MENVYNGKEFNFDKLSPGEITTLNQIYDYNSIMHYKRYEFSSDRSKDTIVPLQTENNEIDKIGKGAKLSDIDIIATNLLYRCIECGKTLQNPEGTFGTAIDAHTSLTTKKHCQWRITASHGEKIVLYITSLNIIETWPKCQTDYLQIIDGYSTINSLLASICGKHRILHPIISSGNRMLVTYRTDNFNKTYYGFTARYYKICGGDIEIENENQNYYLESPNYPSPYKDNKICVWHLISPFNRNISINFNYFKLEESVDCENDFLEIKNGDNYYSSSVRTYCGKDSPGKVISEGNKLVIKFVSNHEIQGNGFSAIITMI
;
A
#
# COMPACT_ATOMS: atom_id res chain seq x y z
N MET A 1 -15.12 -44.44 -14.02
CA MET A 1 -16.10 -43.37 -14.30
C MET A 1 -17.48 -43.62 -13.70
N GLU A 2 -17.80 -44.83 -13.22
CA GLU A 2 -19.13 -45.16 -12.67
C GLU A 2 -19.60 -44.31 -11.48
N ASN A 3 -18.67 -43.66 -10.77
CA ASN A 3 -18.95 -42.80 -9.61
C ASN A 3 -18.92 -41.29 -9.92
N VAL A 4 -18.89 -40.90 -11.19
CA VAL A 4 -18.90 -39.49 -11.62
C VAL A 4 -20.34 -39.05 -11.93
N TYR A 5 -20.72 -37.82 -11.58
CA TYR A 5 -22.01 -37.26 -11.99
C TYR A 5 -22.17 -37.28 -13.51
N ASN A 6 -23.34 -37.71 -13.98
CA ASN A 6 -23.66 -37.72 -15.40
C ASN A 6 -23.51 -36.31 -16.01
N GLY A 7 -22.75 -36.20 -17.09
CA GLY A 7 -22.42 -34.94 -17.75
C GLY A 7 -21.24 -34.19 -17.13
N LYS A 8 -20.47 -34.79 -16.22
CA LYS A 8 -19.22 -34.24 -15.66
C LYS A 8 -17.96 -35.01 -16.08
N GLU A 9 -18.10 -36.02 -16.92
CA GLU A 9 -17.02 -36.90 -17.38
C GLU A 9 -15.92 -36.11 -18.11
N PHE A 10 -16.29 -35.04 -18.82
CA PHE A 10 -15.36 -34.17 -19.55
C PHE A 10 -14.31 -33.50 -18.66
N ASN A 11 -14.53 -33.39 -17.34
CA ASN A 11 -13.54 -32.84 -16.41
C ASN A 11 -12.33 -33.76 -16.21
N PHE A 12 -12.39 -35.00 -16.71
CA PHE A 12 -11.33 -35.99 -16.65
C PHE A 12 -10.62 -36.19 -18.00
N ASP A 13 -11.02 -35.45 -19.04
CA ASP A 13 -10.35 -35.47 -20.32
C ASP A 13 -8.96 -34.85 -20.18
N LYS A 14 -7.94 -35.53 -20.71
CA LYS A 14 -6.56 -35.07 -20.64
C LYS A 14 -6.37 -33.90 -21.60
N LEU A 15 -6.03 -32.74 -21.05
CA LEU A 15 -5.63 -31.57 -21.83
C LEU A 15 -4.27 -31.81 -22.47
N SER A 16 -4.10 -31.33 -23.70
CA SER A 16 -2.84 -31.45 -24.44
C SER A 16 -1.81 -30.42 -23.96
N PRO A 17 -0.49 -30.64 -24.18
CA PRO A 17 0.54 -29.66 -23.84
C PRO A 17 0.41 -28.29 -24.55
N GLY A 18 -0.44 -28.17 -25.58
CA GLY A 18 -0.74 -26.90 -26.24
C GLY A 18 -1.86 -26.10 -25.55
N GLU A 19 -2.67 -26.75 -24.72
CA GLU A 19 -3.81 -26.15 -24.00
C GLU A 19 -3.47 -25.78 -22.56
N ILE A 20 -2.45 -26.43 -21.99
CA ILE A 20 -1.99 -26.20 -20.62
C ILE A 20 -0.47 -25.99 -20.57
N THR A 21 -0.04 -25.14 -19.64
CA THR A 21 1.36 -24.99 -19.29
C THR A 21 1.54 -25.29 -17.80
N THR A 22 2.55 -26.09 -17.47
CA THR A 22 2.93 -26.37 -16.07
C THR A 22 3.93 -25.35 -15.53
N LEU A 23 4.43 -24.44 -16.38
CA LEU A 23 5.53 -23.51 -16.05
C LEU A 23 6.75 -24.24 -15.44
N ASN A 24 6.95 -25.50 -15.85
CA ASN A 24 7.99 -26.40 -15.35
C ASN A 24 7.92 -26.64 -13.82
N GLN A 25 6.74 -26.53 -13.22
CA GLN A 25 6.46 -26.85 -11.82
C GLN A 25 5.86 -28.25 -11.68
N ILE A 26 5.99 -28.83 -10.47
CA ILE A 26 5.30 -30.06 -10.11
C ILE A 26 3.80 -29.82 -9.89
N TYR A 27 2.99 -30.88 -9.93
CA TYR A 27 1.55 -30.77 -9.71
C TYR A 27 1.23 -30.42 -8.26
N ASP A 28 0.37 -29.43 -8.05
CA ASP A 28 0.02 -28.94 -6.72
C ASP A 28 -1.35 -29.43 -6.27
N TYR A 29 -1.35 -30.48 -5.44
CA TYR A 29 -2.55 -31.03 -4.84
C TYR A 29 -3.20 -30.08 -3.81
N ASN A 30 -2.45 -29.09 -3.30
CA ASN A 30 -2.91 -28.13 -2.30
C ASN A 30 -3.30 -26.77 -2.88
N SER A 31 -3.34 -26.64 -4.21
CA SER A 31 -3.67 -25.38 -4.87
C SER A 31 -5.05 -24.88 -4.42
N ILE A 32 -5.18 -23.56 -4.26
CA ILE A 32 -6.48 -22.94 -3.99
C ILE A 32 -7.51 -23.20 -5.10
N MET A 33 -7.03 -23.47 -6.32
CA MET A 33 -7.87 -23.76 -7.48
C MET A 33 -8.16 -25.25 -7.66
N HIS A 34 -7.62 -26.12 -6.80
CA HIS A 34 -7.80 -27.56 -6.92
C HIS A 34 -9.16 -28.01 -6.35
N TYR A 35 -9.90 -28.83 -7.09
CA TYR A 35 -11.14 -29.45 -6.63
C TYR A 35 -10.92 -30.48 -5.52
N LYS A 36 -11.91 -30.72 -4.66
CA LYS A 36 -11.82 -31.77 -3.63
C LYS A 36 -11.91 -33.17 -4.27
N ARG A 37 -11.43 -34.19 -3.56
CA ARG A 37 -11.41 -35.60 -4.04
C ARG A 37 -12.77 -36.14 -4.52
N TYR A 38 -13.85 -35.68 -3.91
CA TYR A 38 -15.23 -36.09 -4.17
C TYR A 38 -16.04 -35.05 -4.95
N GLU A 39 -15.43 -33.98 -5.47
CA GLU A 39 -16.15 -32.84 -6.06
C GLU A 39 -17.10 -33.25 -7.19
N PHE A 40 -16.70 -34.24 -7.99
CA PHE A 40 -17.48 -34.73 -9.13
C PHE A 40 -18.23 -36.03 -8.83
N SER A 41 -18.27 -36.45 -7.57
CA SER A 41 -18.81 -37.75 -7.19
C SER A 41 -20.33 -37.77 -7.07
N SER A 42 -20.96 -38.76 -7.73
CA SER A 42 -22.39 -39.04 -7.56
C SER A 42 -22.72 -39.60 -6.16
N ASP A 43 -21.77 -40.28 -5.52
CA ASP A 43 -21.81 -40.74 -4.13
C ASP A 43 -20.63 -40.15 -3.35
N ARG A 44 -20.87 -39.08 -2.58
CA ARG A 44 -19.84 -38.33 -1.84
C ARG A 44 -19.00 -39.16 -0.86
N SER A 45 -19.39 -40.39 -0.55
CA SER A 45 -18.57 -41.32 0.23
C SER A 45 -17.40 -41.94 -0.54
N LYS A 46 -17.38 -41.78 -1.88
CA LYS A 46 -16.39 -42.37 -2.78
C LYS A 46 -15.63 -41.28 -3.53
N ASP A 47 -14.33 -41.48 -3.67
CA ASP A 47 -13.48 -40.52 -4.36
C ASP A 47 -13.62 -40.63 -5.88
N THR A 48 -13.50 -39.49 -6.56
CA THR A 48 -13.45 -39.39 -8.04
C THR A 48 -12.11 -38.86 -8.54
N ILE A 49 -11.36 -38.17 -7.68
CA ILE A 49 -10.02 -37.66 -7.98
C ILE A 49 -9.07 -38.33 -6.98
N VAL A 50 -8.10 -39.08 -7.51
CA VAL A 50 -7.10 -39.79 -6.70
C VAL A 50 -5.71 -39.41 -7.21
N PRO A 51 -4.80 -38.91 -6.34
CA PRO A 51 -3.45 -38.54 -6.75
C PRO A 51 -2.64 -39.79 -7.12
N LEU A 52 -1.85 -39.69 -8.19
CA LEU A 52 -0.98 -40.80 -8.65
C LEU A 52 0.21 -41.04 -7.71
N GLN A 53 0.71 -39.97 -7.05
CA GLN A 53 1.75 -40.01 -6.04
C GLN A 53 1.50 -38.88 -5.03
N THR A 54 1.61 -39.17 -3.73
CA THR A 54 1.66 -38.14 -2.69
C THR A 54 2.96 -38.35 -1.92
N GLU A 55 3.70 -37.27 -1.65
CA GLU A 55 4.76 -37.33 -0.64
C GLU A 55 4.08 -37.71 0.69
N ASN A 56 4.51 -38.82 1.28
CA ASN A 56 4.01 -39.40 2.54
C ASN A 56 2.61 -40.06 2.51
N ASN A 57 2.04 -40.43 1.35
CA ASN A 57 0.73 -41.11 1.25
C ASN A 57 -0.45 -40.32 1.85
N GLU A 58 -0.33 -39.00 2.03
CA GLU A 58 -1.38 -38.16 2.61
C GLU A 58 -2.42 -37.74 1.55
N ILE A 59 -3.24 -38.71 1.11
CA ILE A 59 -4.34 -38.52 0.14
C ILE A 59 -5.34 -37.45 0.60
N ASP A 60 -5.46 -37.23 1.91
CA ASP A 60 -6.39 -36.28 2.51
C ASP A 60 -6.05 -34.81 2.27
N LYS A 61 -4.91 -34.46 1.66
CA LYS A 61 -4.49 -33.07 1.46
C LYS A 61 -5.12 -32.37 0.24
N ILE A 62 -5.70 -33.13 -0.69
CA ILE A 62 -6.20 -32.59 -1.97
C ILE A 62 -7.37 -31.60 -1.83
N GLY A 63 -7.28 -30.45 -2.51
CA GLY A 63 -8.37 -29.47 -2.63
C GLY A 63 -8.78 -28.78 -1.32
N LYS A 64 -7.83 -28.62 -0.39
CA LYS A 64 -8.02 -27.97 0.92
C LYS A 64 -7.53 -26.51 0.99
N GLY A 65 -7.23 -25.88 -0.14
CA GLY A 65 -6.65 -24.54 -0.17
C GLY A 65 -7.58 -23.46 0.41
N ALA A 66 -7.27 -22.95 1.61
CA ALA A 66 -7.83 -21.70 2.16
C ALA A 66 -6.94 -20.49 1.88
N LYS A 67 -5.75 -20.73 1.31
CA LYS A 67 -4.73 -19.76 0.92
C LYS A 67 -3.96 -20.33 -0.27
N LEU A 68 -3.21 -19.46 -0.96
CA LEU A 68 -2.28 -19.88 -2.01
C LEU A 68 -1.21 -20.82 -1.42
N SER A 69 -0.91 -21.90 -2.13
CA SER A 69 0.23 -22.76 -1.85
C SER A 69 1.55 -22.10 -2.31
N ASP A 70 2.69 -22.69 -1.96
CA ASP A 70 3.99 -22.22 -2.46
C ASP A 70 4.07 -22.35 -3.99
N ILE A 71 3.50 -23.41 -4.57
CA ILE A 71 3.48 -23.64 -6.03
C ILE A 71 2.53 -22.66 -6.73
N ASP A 72 1.38 -22.33 -6.13
CA ASP A 72 0.47 -21.30 -6.64
C ASP A 72 1.20 -19.96 -6.77
N ILE A 73 1.98 -19.60 -5.75
CA ILE A 73 2.78 -18.37 -5.72
C ILE A 73 3.86 -18.40 -6.80
N ILE A 74 4.60 -19.51 -6.94
CA ILE A 74 5.64 -19.67 -7.96
C ILE A 74 5.05 -19.59 -9.37
N ALA A 75 3.97 -20.33 -9.66
CA ALA A 75 3.32 -20.33 -10.96
C ALA A 75 2.79 -18.94 -11.32
N THR A 76 2.16 -18.24 -10.37
CA THR A 76 1.71 -16.85 -10.54
C THR A 76 2.89 -15.93 -10.86
N ASN A 77 4.00 -16.06 -10.12
CA ASN A 77 5.19 -15.25 -10.35
C ASN A 77 5.80 -15.48 -11.73
N LEU A 78 5.84 -16.72 -12.20
CA LEU A 78 6.33 -17.07 -13.55
C LEU A 78 5.41 -16.53 -14.65
N LEU A 79 4.09 -16.68 -14.49
CA LEU A 79 3.10 -16.23 -15.48
C LEU A 79 3.10 -14.71 -15.65
N TYR A 80 3.14 -13.98 -14.53
CA TYR A 80 3.10 -12.52 -14.52
C TYR A 80 4.49 -11.87 -14.60
N ARG A 81 5.56 -12.66 -14.70
CA ARG A 81 6.96 -12.19 -14.70
C ARG A 81 7.23 -11.26 -13.52
N CYS A 82 6.78 -11.68 -12.34
CA CYS A 82 7.00 -10.96 -11.11
C CYS A 82 8.50 -10.72 -10.89
N ILE A 83 8.80 -9.55 -10.33
CA ILE A 83 10.17 -9.09 -10.08
C ILE A 83 10.82 -10.00 -9.03
N GLU A 84 12.09 -10.36 -9.26
CA GLU A 84 12.83 -11.35 -8.45
C GLU A 84 12.91 -11.00 -6.95
N CYS A 85 12.78 -9.71 -6.61
CA CYS A 85 12.89 -9.22 -5.25
C CYS A 85 12.00 -8.00 -4.97
N GLY A 86 11.77 -7.78 -3.68
CA GLY A 86 10.85 -6.77 -3.17
C GLY A 86 9.51 -7.36 -2.75
N LYS A 87 8.64 -6.52 -2.19
CA LYS A 87 7.34 -6.94 -1.65
C LYS A 87 6.41 -5.75 -1.44
N THR A 88 5.13 -6.05 -1.24
CA THR A 88 4.17 -5.04 -0.75
C THR A 88 4.33 -4.88 0.76
N LEU A 89 4.49 -3.64 1.22
CA LEU A 89 4.68 -3.25 2.61
C LEU A 89 3.41 -2.59 3.13
N GLN A 90 2.66 -3.34 3.94
CA GLN A 90 1.36 -2.93 4.48
C GLN A 90 1.39 -2.61 5.98
N ASN A 91 2.48 -2.91 6.68
CA ASN A 91 2.60 -2.58 8.11
C ASN A 91 2.63 -1.06 8.33
N PRO A 92 2.21 -0.54 9.50
CA PRO A 92 2.25 0.90 9.80
C PRO A 92 3.65 1.53 9.67
N GLU A 93 4.67 0.75 9.98
CA GLU A 93 6.07 1.09 9.81
C GLU A 93 6.86 -0.15 9.41
N GLY A 94 8.10 0.05 8.94
CA GLY A 94 9.01 -1.07 8.68
C GLY A 94 10.34 -0.63 8.11
N THR A 95 11.29 -1.57 8.11
CA THR A 95 12.60 -1.39 7.48
C THR A 95 12.74 -2.41 6.35
N PHE A 96 13.32 -1.97 5.23
CA PHE A 96 13.57 -2.80 4.06
C PHE A 96 14.83 -2.32 3.33
N GLY A 97 15.31 -3.13 2.40
CA GLY A 97 16.52 -2.81 1.65
C GLY A 97 17.08 -4.02 0.94
N THR A 98 18.33 -3.91 0.52
CA THR A 98 19.08 -4.94 -0.20
C THR A 98 19.67 -6.02 0.71
N ALA A 99 19.23 -6.10 1.99
CA ALA A 99 19.73 -7.03 2.98
C ALA A 99 19.88 -8.44 2.37
N ILE A 100 21.08 -8.99 2.52
CA ILE A 100 21.57 -10.20 1.87
C ILE A 100 20.65 -11.37 2.28
N ASP A 101 19.62 -11.64 1.49
CA ASP A 101 18.85 -12.87 1.64
C ASP A 101 19.81 -14.03 1.40
N ALA A 102 20.15 -14.76 2.47
CA ALA A 102 21.10 -15.87 2.50
C ALA A 102 20.73 -17.04 1.55
N HIS A 103 19.63 -16.91 0.81
CA HIS A 103 19.09 -17.90 -0.11
C HIS A 103 18.95 -17.40 -1.56
N THR A 104 19.39 -16.19 -1.90
CA THR A 104 19.35 -15.70 -3.29
C THR A 104 20.71 -15.82 -3.97
N SER A 105 20.73 -16.59 -5.04
CA SER A 105 21.88 -16.84 -5.91
C SER A 105 22.52 -15.54 -6.41
N LEU A 106 23.86 -15.55 -6.52
CA LEU A 106 24.76 -14.44 -6.90
C LEU A 106 24.67 -14.04 -8.40
N THR A 107 23.48 -14.01 -9.01
CA THR A 107 23.34 -13.69 -10.44
C THR A 107 23.07 -12.20 -10.70
N THR A 108 24.14 -11.41 -10.58
CA THR A 108 24.57 -10.17 -11.30
C THR A 108 23.60 -9.08 -11.79
N LYS A 109 22.27 -9.18 -11.74
CA LYS A 109 21.36 -8.05 -11.99
C LYS A 109 20.23 -8.08 -11.00
N LYS A 110 20.02 -7.00 -10.24
CA LYS A 110 18.88 -6.90 -9.32
C LYS A 110 17.99 -5.76 -9.75
N HIS A 111 16.77 -6.11 -10.15
CA HIS A 111 15.66 -5.19 -10.21
C HIS A 111 14.74 -5.59 -9.08
N CYS A 112 14.60 -4.77 -8.04
CA CYS A 112 13.70 -5.01 -6.92
C CYS A 112 12.67 -3.89 -6.83
N GLN A 113 11.43 -4.23 -6.43
CA GLN A 113 10.37 -3.24 -6.21
C GLN A 113 9.65 -3.45 -4.88
N TRP A 114 9.61 -2.40 -4.07
CA TRP A 114 8.79 -2.35 -2.86
C TRP A 114 7.60 -1.42 -3.07
N ARG A 115 6.40 -1.94 -2.84
CA ARG A 115 5.15 -1.17 -2.90
C ARG A 115 4.70 -0.87 -1.50
N ILE A 116 4.80 0.39 -1.07
CA ILE A 116 4.34 0.81 0.25
C ILE A 116 2.91 1.32 0.09
N THR A 117 1.98 0.76 0.87
CA THR A 117 0.56 1.14 0.82
C THR A 117 0.07 1.57 2.20
N ALA A 118 -0.45 2.77 2.31
CA ALA A 118 -1.13 3.30 3.47
C ALA A 118 -2.66 3.27 3.30
N SER A 119 -3.40 3.51 4.39
CA SER A 119 -4.85 3.70 4.29
C SER A 119 -5.15 5.00 3.54
N HIS A 120 -6.37 5.12 3.01
CA HIS A 120 -6.82 6.37 2.37
C HIS A 120 -6.65 7.56 3.32
N GLY A 121 -6.32 8.75 2.83
CA GLY A 121 -6.04 9.93 3.69
C GLY A 121 -4.71 9.89 4.47
N GLU A 122 -3.94 8.80 4.41
CA GLU A 122 -2.57 8.74 4.94
C GLU A 122 -1.53 9.00 3.85
N LYS A 123 -0.35 9.48 4.26
CA LYS A 123 0.87 9.65 3.47
C LYS A 123 1.96 8.70 3.97
N ILE A 124 2.99 8.48 3.15
CA ILE A 124 4.12 7.62 3.44
C ILE A 124 5.36 8.49 3.56
N VAL A 125 6.06 8.36 4.68
CA VAL A 125 7.36 8.99 4.93
C VAL A 125 8.44 7.94 4.80
N LEU A 126 9.43 8.20 3.94
CA LEU A 126 10.56 7.31 3.68
C LEU A 126 11.87 7.96 4.10
N TYR A 127 12.59 7.29 4.99
CA TYR A 127 13.96 7.62 5.38
C TYR A 127 14.93 6.64 4.77
N ILE A 128 15.90 7.15 4.02
CA ILE A 128 17.03 6.34 3.55
C ILE A 128 18.10 6.34 4.64
N THR A 129 18.20 5.24 5.38
CA THR A 129 19.11 5.11 6.53
C THR A 129 20.53 4.76 6.11
N SER A 130 20.69 4.08 4.97
CA SER A 130 21.98 3.73 4.38
C SER A 130 21.86 3.71 2.87
N LEU A 131 22.83 4.30 2.17
CA LEU A 131 22.91 4.30 0.71
C LEU A 131 24.37 4.08 0.30
N ASN A 132 24.58 3.05 -0.50
CA ASN A 132 25.84 2.73 -1.14
C ASN A 132 25.59 1.98 -2.44
N ILE A 133 25.24 2.76 -3.45
CA ILE A 133 24.99 2.32 -4.82
C ILE A 133 26.09 2.93 -5.69
N ILE A 134 26.54 2.22 -6.73
CA ILE A 134 27.53 2.74 -7.66
C ILE A 134 27.03 4.02 -8.33
N GLU A 135 27.89 5.02 -8.42
CA GLU A 135 27.56 6.30 -9.08
C GLU A 135 27.92 6.20 -10.56
N THR A 136 26.95 5.81 -11.38
CA THR A 136 27.14 5.64 -12.82
C THR A 136 26.92 6.95 -13.54
N TRP A 137 27.88 7.33 -14.37
CA TRP A 137 27.80 8.55 -15.17
C TRP A 137 26.98 8.32 -16.46
N PRO A 138 26.11 9.27 -16.86
CA PRO A 138 25.69 10.48 -16.15
C PRO A 138 24.49 10.22 -15.20
N LYS A 139 24.56 10.73 -13.96
CA LYS A 139 23.42 10.82 -13.01
C LYS A 139 22.68 9.50 -12.69
N CYS A 140 23.37 8.46 -12.23
CA CYS A 140 22.74 7.23 -11.75
C CYS A 140 21.87 6.51 -12.81
N GLN A 141 22.28 6.54 -14.09
CA GLN A 141 21.42 6.07 -15.17
C GLN A 141 21.14 4.55 -15.14
N THR A 142 22.13 3.75 -14.74
CA THR A 142 22.00 2.28 -14.74
C THR A 142 21.74 1.72 -13.35
N ASP A 143 22.32 2.34 -12.33
CA ASP A 143 22.27 1.88 -10.95
C ASP A 143 21.67 2.98 -10.07
N TYR A 144 20.50 2.70 -9.51
CA TYR A 144 19.74 3.70 -8.78
C TYR A 144 18.79 3.10 -7.75
N LEU A 145 18.45 3.93 -6.78
CA LEU A 145 17.24 3.82 -5.99
C LEU A 145 16.28 4.92 -6.44
N GLN A 146 15.16 4.52 -7.03
CA GLN A 146 14.14 5.41 -7.54
C GLN A 146 12.91 5.34 -6.63
N ILE A 147 12.38 6.50 -6.27
CA ILE A 147 11.21 6.66 -5.43
C ILE A 147 10.15 7.41 -6.24
N ILE A 148 8.99 6.79 -6.38
CA ILE A 148 7.86 7.27 -7.17
C ILE A 148 6.65 7.47 -6.25
N ASP A 149 5.97 8.59 -6.42
CA ASP A 149 4.73 8.96 -5.76
C ASP A 149 3.55 8.18 -6.38
N GLY A 150 2.98 7.26 -5.63
CA GLY A 150 1.97 6.34 -6.14
C GLY A 150 2.52 5.17 -6.95
N TYR A 151 1.74 4.75 -7.96
CA TYR A 151 2.07 3.62 -8.86
C TYR A 151 2.20 4.04 -10.32
N SER A 152 1.83 5.26 -10.67
CA SER A 152 2.06 5.81 -12.01
C SER A 152 3.52 6.23 -12.11
N THR A 153 4.16 6.01 -13.26
CA THR A 153 5.53 6.47 -13.53
C THR A 153 5.58 7.84 -14.22
N ILE A 154 4.42 8.42 -14.53
CA ILE A 154 4.32 9.68 -15.27
C ILE A 154 4.23 10.85 -14.27
N ASN A 155 5.20 11.77 -14.32
CA ASN A 155 5.25 13.01 -13.53
C ASN A 155 5.16 12.85 -12.00
N SER A 156 5.57 11.70 -11.48
CA SER A 156 5.46 11.29 -10.07
C SER A 156 6.81 10.93 -9.45
N LEU A 157 7.93 11.24 -10.11
CA LEU A 157 9.26 10.92 -9.60
C LEU A 157 9.59 11.83 -8.41
N LEU A 158 9.68 11.25 -7.21
CA LEU A 158 10.10 11.98 -6.01
C LEU A 158 11.62 12.09 -5.92
N ALA A 159 12.32 11.00 -6.25
CA ALA A 159 13.78 10.97 -6.20
C ALA A 159 14.37 9.85 -7.06
N SER A 160 15.58 10.07 -7.60
CA SER A 160 16.45 9.04 -8.16
C SER A 160 17.85 9.26 -7.61
N ILE A 161 18.35 8.32 -6.81
CA ILE A 161 19.56 8.49 -6.01
C ILE A 161 20.52 7.32 -6.16
N CYS A 162 21.82 7.62 -6.13
CA CYS A 162 22.92 6.65 -6.07
C CYS A 162 24.10 7.26 -5.31
N GLY A 163 25.25 6.57 -5.29
CA GLY A 163 26.44 7.02 -4.58
C GLY A 163 26.47 6.58 -3.11
N LYS A 164 27.37 7.19 -2.34
CA LYS A 164 27.59 6.93 -0.91
C LYS A 164 27.39 8.21 -0.09
N HIS A 165 26.16 8.69 -0.06
CA HIS A 165 25.80 9.95 0.61
C HIS A 165 24.69 9.72 1.65
N ARG A 166 24.71 10.56 2.69
CA ARG A 166 23.65 10.60 3.69
C ARG A 166 22.50 11.46 3.16
N ILE A 167 21.31 10.88 3.12
CA ILE A 167 20.08 11.61 2.78
C ILE A 167 19.54 12.23 4.07
N LEU A 168 19.45 13.55 4.11
CA LEU A 168 19.10 14.30 5.34
C LEU A 168 17.60 14.55 5.49
N HIS A 169 16.87 14.66 4.37
CA HIS A 169 15.45 14.95 4.38
C HIS A 169 14.63 13.70 4.03
N PRO A 170 13.52 13.43 4.74
CA PRO A 170 12.63 12.35 4.38
C PRO A 170 11.96 12.64 3.03
N ILE A 171 11.66 11.57 2.30
CA ILE A 171 10.85 11.63 1.09
C ILE A 171 9.41 11.32 1.48
N ILE A 172 8.48 12.22 1.16
CA ILE A 172 7.07 12.11 1.56
C ILE A 172 6.21 11.97 0.31
N SER A 173 5.31 11.00 0.27
CA SER A 173 4.33 10.85 -0.81
C SER A 173 3.21 11.90 -0.70
N SER A 174 2.62 12.28 -1.83
CA SER A 174 1.40 13.11 -1.83
C SER A 174 0.18 12.33 -1.37
N GLY A 175 0.17 11.01 -1.57
CA GLY A 175 -0.95 10.14 -1.22
C GLY A 175 -0.55 8.86 -0.49
N ASN A 176 -1.43 7.86 -0.53
CA ASN A 176 -1.34 6.64 0.25
C ASN A 176 -0.51 5.51 -0.40
N ARG A 177 0.24 5.81 -1.45
CA ARG A 177 1.00 4.82 -2.23
C ARG A 177 2.38 5.38 -2.56
N MET A 178 3.40 4.53 -2.48
CA MET A 178 4.77 4.86 -2.87
C MET A 178 5.43 3.62 -3.45
N LEU A 179 6.11 3.77 -4.58
CA LEU A 179 6.87 2.72 -5.23
C LEU A 179 8.36 3.02 -5.11
N VAL A 180 9.11 2.08 -4.53
CA VAL A 180 10.56 2.16 -4.41
C VAL A 180 11.18 1.09 -5.31
N THR A 181 11.94 1.51 -6.31
CA THR A 181 12.61 0.62 -7.25
C THR A 181 14.12 0.69 -7.04
N TYR A 182 14.74 -0.45 -6.77
CA TYR A 182 16.19 -0.58 -6.79
C TYR A 182 16.58 -1.30 -8.07
N ARG A 183 17.50 -0.71 -8.82
CA ARG A 183 18.07 -1.34 -10.00
C ARG A 183 19.58 -1.32 -9.90
N THR A 184 20.20 -2.47 -10.18
CA THR A 184 21.64 -2.56 -10.39
C THR A 184 21.97 -3.61 -11.44
N ASP A 185 22.91 -3.28 -12.31
CA ASP A 185 23.48 -4.20 -13.30
C ASP A 185 24.87 -4.71 -12.86
N ASN A 186 25.34 -4.35 -11.65
CA ASN A 186 26.66 -4.70 -11.13
C ASN A 186 26.64 -5.06 -9.64
N PHE A 187 26.75 -6.36 -9.34
CA PHE A 187 26.87 -6.85 -7.96
C PHE A 187 28.34 -6.91 -7.53
N ASN A 188 29.01 -5.76 -7.46
CA ASN A 188 30.34 -5.69 -6.85
C ASN A 188 30.18 -5.70 -5.31
N LYS A 189 30.96 -6.55 -4.61
CA LYS A 189 30.95 -6.67 -3.14
C LYS A 189 31.26 -5.36 -2.41
N THR A 190 31.80 -4.36 -3.12
CA THR A 190 32.05 -3.01 -2.57
C THR A 190 30.79 -2.17 -2.38
N TYR A 191 29.69 -2.49 -3.06
CA TYR A 191 28.41 -1.77 -2.98
C TYR A 191 27.35 -2.65 -2.34
N TYR A 192 26.94 -2.31 -1.12
CA TYR A 192 25.97 -3.10 -0.35
C TYR A 192 24.50 -2.66 -0.58
N GLY A 193 24.26 -1.69 -1.45
CA GLY A 193 22.92 -1.25 -1.85
C GLY A 193 22.35 -0.21 -0.91
N PHE A 194 21.16 -0.43 -0.35
CA PHE A 194 20.49 0.55 0.49
C PHE A 194 19.72 -0.09 1.64
N THR A 195 19.44 0.71 2.66
CA THR A 195 18.46 0.40 3.70
C THR A 195 17.58 1.62 3.90
N ALA A 196 16.29 1.39 4.03
CA ALA A 196 15.30 2.41 4.23
C ALA A 196 14.31 2.01 5.33
N ARG A 197 13.85 3.01 6.07
CA ARG A 197 12.76 2.88 7.04
C ARG A 197 11.59 3.72 6.58
N TYR A 198 10.38 3.18 6.66
CA TYR A 198 9.17 3.89 6.31
C TYR A 198 8.20 3.91 7.49
N TYR A 199 7.35 4.94 7.51
CA TYR A 199 6.22 5.07 8.42
C TYR A 199 5.05 5.69 7.67
N LYS A 200 3.85 5.36 8.09
CA LYS A 200 2.62 5.97 7.59
C LYS A 200 2.19 7.07 8.54
N ILE A 201 1.86 8.22 7.98
CA ILE A 201 1.38 9.39 8.72
C ILE A 201 0.05 9.85 8.13
N CYS A 202 -0.67 10.67 8.86
CA CYS A 202 -1.75 11.48 8.32
C CYS A 202 -1.40 12.95 8.55
N GLY A 203 -2.04 13.85 7.80
CA GLY A 203 -1.68 15.26 7.87
C GLY A 203 -0.58 15.69 6.90
N GLY A 204 0.18 16.69 7.33
CA GLY A 204 1.21 17.37 6.55
C GLY A 204 0.67 18.56 5.77
N ASP A 205 1.55 19.19 5.02
CA ASP A 205 1.24 20.45 4.35
C ASP A 205 0.48 20.19 3.04
N ILE A 206 -0.43 21.12 2.71
CA ILE A 206 -1.18 21.15 1.45
C ILE A 206 -1.04 22.57 0.88
N GLU A 207 -0.25 22.66 -0.18
CA GLU A 207 -0.06 23.91 -0.94
C GLU A 207 -1.14 24.06 -2.00
N ILE A 208 -1.94 25.10 -1.86
CA ILE A 208 -3.11 25.41 -2.69
C ILE A 208 -2.69 26.45 -3.72
N GLU A 209 -2.02 26.00 -4.77
CA GLU A 209 -1.41 26.89 -5.76
C GLU A 209 -2.34 27.28 -6.91
N ASN A 210 -3.33 26.44 -7.23
CA ASN A 210 -4.19 26.62 -8.40
C ASN A 210 -5.67 26.75 -8.00
N GLU A 211 -6.26 27.90 -8.32
CA GLU A 211 -7.68 28.21 -8.01
C GLU A 211 -8.67 27.40 -8.84
N ASN A 212 -8.25 26.81 -9.96
CA ASN A 212 -9.09 25.89 -10.74
C ASN A 212 -8.93 24.42 -10.31
N GLN A 213 -8.14 24.14 -9.27
CA GLN A 213 -7.89 22.79 -8.77
C GLN A 213 -8.58 22.57 -7.43
N ASN A 214 -9.25 21.43 -7.30
CA ASN A 214 -9.77 20.96 -6.03
C ASN A 214 -8.70 20.16 -5.29
N TYR A 215 -8.56 20.43 -4.00
CA TYR A 215 -7.76 19.65 -3.08
C TYR A 215 -8.70 18.91 -2.13
N TYR A 216 -8.26 17.78 -1.60
CA TYR A 216 -9.10 16.91 -0.78
C TYR A 216 -8.51 16.75 0.61
N LEU A 217 -9.39 16.78 1.62
CA LEU A 217 -9.07 16.57 3.02
C LEU A 217 -9.97 15.47 3.56
N GLU A 218 -9.38 14.33 3.88
CA GLU A 218 -10.10 13.16 4.33
C GLU A 218 -9.44 12.60 5.58
N SER A 219 -10.27 12.14 6.53
CA SER A 219 -9.76 11.38 7.67
C SER A 219 -9.11 10.08 7.20
N PRO A 220 -8.11 9.55 7.93
CA PRO A 220 -7.53 8.27 7.62
C PRO A 220 -8.59 7.18 7.46
N ASN A 221 -8.46 6.37 6.42
CA ASN A 221 -9.31 5.23 6.08
C ASN A 221 -10.73 5.56 5.55
N TYR A 222 -11.11 6.84 5.39
CA TYR A 222 -12.39 7.22 4.79
C TYR A 222 -12.59 6.51 3.42
N PRO A 223 -13.80 5.99 3.10
CA PRO A 223 -15.08 6.09 3.82
C PRO A 223 -15.28 5.04 4.93
N SER A 224 -14.29 4.19 5.18
CA SER A 224 -14.32 3.26 6.30
C SER A 224 -13.97 3.99 7.61
N PRO A 225 -14.30 3.41 8.77
CA PRO A 225 -13.96 4.02 10.05
C PRO A 225 -12.46 4.29 10.18
N TYR A 226 -12.12 5.45 10.74
CA TYR A 226 -10.73 5.76 11.10
C TYR A 226 -10.25 4.81 12.19
N LYS A 227 -8.93 4.77 12.41
CA LYS A 227 -8.34 4.02 13.53
C LYS A 227 -8.29 4.86 14.78
N ASP A 228 -8.25 4.18 15.90
CA ASP A 228 -8.03 4.75 17.22
C ASP A 228 -6.64 5.41 17.34
N ASN A 229 -6.51 6.30 18.32
CA ASN A 229 -5.25 6.93 18.73
C ASN A 229 -4.52 7.67 17.59
N LYS A 230 -5.27 8.32 16.69
CA LYS A 230 -4.71 9.10 15.58
C LYS A 230 -4.64 10.57 15.95
N ILE A 231 -3.54 11.21 15.57
CA ILE A 231 -3.37 12.66 15.58
C ILE A 231 -2.92 13.07 14.19
N CYS A 232 -3.78 13.76 13.47
CA CYS A 232 -3.50 14.25 12.12
C CYS A 232 -3.54 15.77 12.13
N VAL A 233 -2.49 16.41 11.62
CA VAL A 233 -2.45 17.87 11.49
C VAL A 233 -2.13 18.25 10.06
N TRP A 234 -2.99 19.05 9.46
CA TRP A 234 -2.80 19.61 8.13
C TRP A 234 -2.56 21.11 8.21
N HIS A 235 -1.55 21.59 7.49
CA HIS A 235 -1.33 23.02 7.26
C HIS A 235 -1.73 23.34 5.84
N LEU A 236 -2.79 24.11 5.69
CA LEU A 236 -3.26 24.59 4.39
C LEU A 236 -2.63 25.94 4.12
N ILE A 237 -1.98 26.07 2.97
CA ILE A 237 -1.25 27.28 2.58
C ILE A 237 -1.67 27.69 1.18
N SER A 238 -2.24 28.89 1.04
CA SER A 238 -2.50 29.53 -0.25
C SER A 238 -1.54 30.71 -0.48
N PRO A 239 -1.42 31.19 -1.73
CA PRO A 239 -0.77 32.46 -2.05
C PRO A 239 -1.27 33.63 -1.18
N PHE A 240 -0.40 34.62 -0.99
CA PHE A 240 -0.74 35.84 -0.26
C PHE A 240 -2.00 36.49 -0.83
N ASN A 241 -2.83 37.05 0.07
CA ASN A 241 -4.12 37.71 -0.24
C ASN A 241 -5.19 36.82 -0.87
N ARG A 242 -5.04 35.49 -0.80
CA ARG A 242 -6.08 34.52 -1.17
C ARG A 242 -6.56 33.78 0.04
N ASN A 243 -7.86 33.56 0.13
CA ASN A 243 -8.46 32.84 1.25
C ASN A 243 -8.67 31.37 0.84
N ILE A 244 -8.83 30.53 1.85
CA ILE A 244 -9.01 29.10 1.73
C ILE A 244 -10.45 28.81 2.09
N SER A 245 -11.17 28.14 1.19
CA SER A 245 -12.52 27.64 1.43
C SER A 245 -12.48 26.13 1.60
N ILE A 246 -13.02 25.63 2.71
CA ILE A 246 -13.15 24.21 3.01
C ILE A 246 -14.64 23.89 3.07
N ASN A 247 -15.08 22.87 2.32
CA ASN A 247 -16.45 22.43 2.30
C ASN A 247 -16.56 20.96 2.69
N PHE A 248 -17.09 20.67 3.87
CA PHE A 248 -17.27 19.30 4.38
C PHE A 248 -18.49 18.64 3.75
N ASN A 249 -18.26 17.61 2.93
CA ASN A 249 -19.32 16.84 2.29
C ASN A 249 -19.77 15.63 3.12
N TYR A 250 -18.93 15.15 4.04
CA TYR A 250 -19.28 14.11 5.00
C TYR A 250 -18.57 14.36 6.34
N PHE A 251 -19.27 14.13 7.44
CA PHE A 251 -18.72 14.26 8.79
C PHE A 251 -19.45 13.33 9.76
N LYS A 252 -18.71 12.39 10.35
CA LYS A 252 -19.19 11.51 11.40
C LYS A 252 -18.02 11.03 12.27
N LEU A 253 -17.83 11.66 13.41
CA LEU A 253 -16.90 11.24 14.46
C LEU A 253 -17.65 10.58 15.63
N GLU A 254 -16.93 10.15 16.67
CA GLU A 254 -17.52 9.80 17.96
C GLU A 254 -18.26 11.02 18.53
N GLU A 255 -19.45 10.78 19.10
CA GLU A 255 -20.22 11.82 19.78
C GLU A 255 -19.85 11.83 21.27
N SER A 256 -19.48 13.00 21.79
CA SER A 256 -19.13 13.20 23.20
C SER A 256 -19.51 14.60 23.65
N VAL A 257 -19.68 14.78 24.97
CA VAL A 257 -19.91 16.10 25.56
C VAL A 257 -18.67 16.96 25.30
N ASP A 258 -18.87 18.19 24.82
CA ASP A 258 -17.83 19.16 24.49
C ASP A 258 -16.72 18.65 23.53
N CYS A 259 -16.97 17.54 22.82
CA CYS A 259 -16.04 16.90 21.90
C CYS A 259 -14.70 16.51 22.55
N GLU A 260 -14.73 16.03 23.80
CA GLU A 260 -13.53 15.62 24.54
C GLU A 260 -12.90 14.32 24.04
N ASN A 261 -13.66 13.47 23.33
CA ASN A 261 -13.18 12.21 22.79
C ASN A 261 -12.52 12.39 21.42
N ASP A 262 -13.29 12.21 20.35
CA ASP A 262 -12.83 12.40 18.98
C ASP A 262 -13.29 13.76 18.47
N PHE A 263 -12.37 14.55 17.92
CA PHE A 263 -12.70 15.89 17.46
C PHE A 263 -11.88 16.33 16.25
N LEU A 264 -12.51 17.22 15.48
CA LEU A 264 -11.85 18.05 14.48
C LEU A 264 -11.79 19.48 14.99
N GLU A 265 -10.61 20.08 14.94
CA GLU A 265 -10.36 21.47 15.30
C GLU A 265 -9.84 22.22 14.07
N ILE A 266 -10.36 23.44 13.85
CA ILE A 266 -9.98 24.30 12.72
C ILE A 266 -9.51 25.64 13.28
N LYS A 267 -8.33 26.10 12.88
CA LYS A 267 -7.73 27.37 13.34
C LYS A 267 -7.25 28.22 12.18
N ASN A 268 -7.55 29.51 12.22
CA ASN A 268 -6.97 30.50 11.30
C ASN A 268 -5.49 30.74 11.62
N GLY A 269 -4.67 30.96 10.59
CA GLY A 269 -3.25 31.29 10.75
C GLY A 269 -2.30 30.10 10.59
N ASP A 270 -1.07 30.28 11.07
CA ASP A 270 0.06 29.38 10.78
C ASP A 270 0.57 28.59 11.98
N ASN A 271 -0.06 28.74 13.14
CA ASN A 271 0.42 28.14 14.37
C ASN A 271 -0.73 27.66 15.27
N TYR A 272 -0.38 26.75 16.17
CA TYR A 272 -1.32 26.15 17.13
C TYR A 272 -1.83 27.12 18.20
N TYR A 273 -1.20 28.29 18.34
CA TYR A 273 -1.50 29.28 19.38
C TYR A 273 -2.57 30.29 18.95
N SER A 274 -3.01 30.27 17.69
CA SER A 274 -4.20 31.03 17.31
C SER A 274 -5.41 30.51 18.07
N SER A 275 -6.29 31.43 18.47
CA SER A 275 -7.51 31.08 19.20
C SER A 275 -8.34 30.10 18.38
N SER A 276 -8.56 28.91 18.93
CA SER A 276 -9.42 27.89 18.32
C SER A 276 -10.81 28.47 18.17
N VAL A 277 -11.39 28.38 16.96
CA VAL A 277 -12.75 28.89 16.72
C VAL A 277 -13.75 27.97 17.43
N ARG A 278 -13.63 26.65 17.23
CA ARG A 278 -14.51 25.61 17.77
C ARG A 278 -13.94 24.21 17.52
N THR A 279 -14.35 23.21 18.32
CA THR A 279 -14.16 21.77 18.07
C THR A 279 -15.46 21.13 17.57
N TYR A 280 -15.34 20.12 16.72
CA TYR A 280 -16.46 19.45 16.06
C TYR A 280 -16.36 17.93 16.25
N CYS A 281 -17.48 17.28 16.56
CA CYS A 281 -17.56 15.83 16.79
C CYS A 281 -18.97 15.29 16.48
N GLY A 282 -19.18 13.99 16.65
CA GLY A 282 -20.44 13.34 16.31
C GLY A 282 -20.85 13.61 14.85
N LYS A 283 -22.05 14.12 14.65
CA LYS A 283 -22.57 14.56 13.33
C LYS A 283 -22.57 16.08 13.14
N ASP A 284 -22.01 16.84 14.09
CA ASP A 284 -21.96 18.31 14.02
C ASP A 284 -20.87 18.75 13.05
N SER A 285 -21.20 18.81 11.76
CA SER A 285 -20.27 19.16 10.69
C SER A 285 -19.90 20.64 10.74
N PRO A 286 -18.62 21.01 10.48
CA PRO A 286 -18.23 22.41 10.28
C PRO A 286 -18.94 23.09 9.09
N GLY A 287 -19.50 22.32 8.16
CA GLY A 287 -20.13 22.86 6.95
C GLY A 287 -19.12 23.52 6.01
N LYS A 288 -19.39 24.76 5.59
CA LYS A 288 -18.45 25.57 4.79
C LYS A 288 -17.69 26.52 5.69
N VAL A 289 -16.36 26.41 5.69
CA VAL A 289 -15.44 27.27 6.43
C VAL A 289 -14.62 28.10 5.46
N ILE A 290 -14.47 29.40 5.74
CA ILE A 290 -13.62 30.31 4.97
C ILE A 290 -12.56 30.84 5.93
N SER A 291 -11.29 30.75 5.54
CA SER A 291 -10.19 31.27 6.34
C SER A 291 -10.19 32.80 6.37
N GLU A 292 -9.60 33.39 7.41
CA GLU A 292 -9.41 34.84 7.52
C GLU A 292 -8.22 35.36 6.68
N GLY A 293 -7.27 34.49 6.38
CA GLY A 293 -6.10 34.79 5.57
C GLY A 293 -5.66 33.60 4.72
N ASN A 294 -4.40 33.56 4.33
CA ASN A 294 -3.87 32.56 3.39
C ASN A 294 -3.36 31.27 4.05
N LYS A 295 -3.66 31.08 5.34
CA LYS A 295 -3.20 29.92 6.11
C LYS A 295 -4.27 29.44 7.08
N LEU A 296 -4.39 28.12 7.19
CA LEU A 296 -5.33 27.47 8.08
C LEU A 296 -4.74 26.14 8.59
N VAL A 297 -4.94 25.86 9.88
CA VAL A 297 -4.48 24.64 10.55
C VAL A 297 -5.69 23.78 10.89
N ILE A 298 -5.65 22.50 10.51
CA ILE A 298 -6.69 21.53 10.83
C ILE A 298 -6.08 20.41 11.65
N LYS A 299 -6.69 20.09 12.78
CA LYS A 299 -6.25 19.02 13.68
C LYS A 299 -7.38 18.04 13.93
N PHE A 300 -7.15 16.78 13.61
CA PHE A 300 -8.03 15.67 13.95
C PHE A 300 -7.38 14.81 15.03
N VAL A 301 -8.12 14.46 16.07
CA VAL A 301 -7.71 13.55 17.15
C VAL A 301 -8.76 12.46 17.32
N SER A 302 -8.30 11.21 17.45
CA SER A 302 -9.12 10.09 17.90
C SER A 302 -8.56 9.43 19.17
N ASN A 303 -9.46 8.96 20.03
CA ASN A 303 -9.17 8.22 21.27
C ASN A 303 -9.01 6.70 21.00
N HIS A 304 -9.02 5.90 22.07
CA HIS A 304 -8.84 4.44 22.02
C HIS A 304 -10.16 3.63 21.95
N GLU A 305 -11.32 4.28 21.90
CA GLU A 305 -12.62 3.66 22.13
C GLU A 305 -13.44 3.50 20.84
N ILE A 306 -14.29 4.47 20.49
CA ILE A 306 -15.29 4.36 19.42
C ILE A 306 -14.80 5.10 18.18
N GLN A 307 -15.00 4.52 16.99
CA GLN A 307 -14.64 5.19 15.74
C GLN A 307 -15.86 5.46 14.87
N GLY A 308 -15.95 6.69 14.37
CA GLY A 308 -16.85 7.08 13.30
C GLY A 308 -16.27 6.77 11.91
N ASN A 309 -17.09 6.97 10.88
CA ASN A 309 -16.66 6.86 9.47
C ASN A 309 -15.74 8.01 9.03
N GLY A 310 -15.52 9.00 9.89
CA GLY A 310 -14.59 10.09 9.65
C GLY A 310 -15.21 11.24 8.87
N PHE A 311 -14.39 11.91 8.07
CA PHE A 311 -14.81 13.08 7.30
C PHE A 311 -14.17 13.12 5.91
N SER A 312 -14.84 13.83 5.02
CA SER A 312 -14.35 14.22 3.70
C SER A 312 -14.70 15.69 3.49
N ALA A 313 -13.76 16.44 2.94
CA ALA A 313 -13.94 17.83 2.55
C ALA A 313 -13.18 18.15 1.27
N ILE A 314 -13.72 19.13 0.53
CA ILE A 314 -13.08 19.73 -0.64
C ILE A 314 -12.53 21.09 -0.25
N ILE A 315 -11.28 21.33 -0.62
CA ILE A 315 -10.57 22.58 -0.40
C ILE A 315 -10.40 23.30 -1.74
N THR A 316 -10.71 24.60 -1.76
CA THR A 316 -10.52 25.48 -2.90
C THR A 316 -9.92 26.81 -2.47
N MET A 317 -9.17 27.45 -3.37
CA MET A 317 -8.74 28.84 -3.19
C MET A 317 -9.85 29.80 -3.63
N ILE A 318 -10.06 30.87 -2.87
CA ILE A 318 -10.98 31.96 -3.21
C ILE A 318 -10.27 33.31 -3.15
#